data_AF-A0A061P0L6-F1
#
_entry.id   AF-A0A061P0L6-F1
#
_cell.length_a   1.000
_cell.length_b   1.000
_cell.length_c   1.000
_cell.angle_alpha   90.00
_cell.angle_beta   90.00
_cell.angle_gamma   90.00
#
_symmetry.space_group_name_H-M   'P 1'
#
loop_
_entity.id
_entity.type
_entity.pdbx_description
1 polymer ?
#
loop_
_entity_poly.entity_id
_entity_poly.type
_entity_poly.pdbx_seq_one_letter_code
_entity_poly.pdbx_strand_id
1 'polypeptide(L)' 'MSNGSVILAAGTLYGAIENLNKHGWIEVVGNSGRRKVYKITAEGSTVLKLEQQRLLHILSLYEGSE' A
#
# COMPACT_ATOMS: atom_id res chain seq x y z
N MET A 1 7.40 -6.80 2.96
CA MET A 1 6.25 -7.61 3.42
C MET A 1 6.38 -7.80 4.93
N SER A 2 5.29 -7.78 5.68
CA SER A 2 5.23 -7.73 7.16
C SER A 2 5.74 -8.98 7.90
N ASN A 3 6.56 -9.83 7.28
CA ASN A 3 7.07 -11.07 7.87
C ASN A 3 5.98 -11.94 8.53
N GLY A 4 4.77 -11.98 7.95
CA GLY A 4 3.64 -12.76 8.46
C GLY A 4 2.89 -12.15 9.65
N SER A 5 3.31 -10.97 10.16
CA SER A 5 2.62 -10.32 11.29
C SER A 5 1.27 -9.70 10.90
N VAL A 6 1.02 -9.51 9.60
CA VAL A 6 -0.26 -8.99 9.09
C VAL A 6 -0.90 -10.05 8.21
N ILE A 7 -2.09 -10.48 8.59
CA ILE A 7 -2.95 -11.36 7.80
C ILE A 7 -4.11 -10.51 7.27
N LEU A 8 -4.21 -10.39 5.95
CA LEU A 8 -5.32 -9.69 5.30
C LEU A 8 -6.43 -10.68 4.96
N ALA A 9 -7.60 -10.51 5.59
CA ALA A 9 -8.81 -11.20 5.16
C ALA A 9 -9.22 -10.73 3.76
N ALA A 10 -9.98 -11.57 3.03
CA ALA A 10 -10.38 -11.28 1.66
C ALA A 10 -11.07 -9.92 1.51
N GLY A 11 -12.03 -9.59 2.40
CA GLY A 11 -12.74 -8.32 2.38
C GLY A 11 -11.81 -7.11 2.56
N THR A 12 -10.87 -7.19 3.51
CA THR A 12 -9.87 -6.13 3.76
C THR A 12 -8.95 -5.93 2.56
N LEU A 13 -8.50 -7.03 1.93
CA LEU A 13 -7.64 -6.97 0.75
C LEU A 13 -8.35 -6.29 -0.42
N TYR A 14 -9.58 -6.70 -0.74
CA TYR A 14 -10.32 -6.10 -1.85
C TYR A 14 -10.66 -4.64 -1.60
N GLY A 15 -11.07 -4.29 -0.37
CA GLY A 15 -11.31 -2.90 0.01
C GLY A 15 -10.06 -2.03 -0.10
N ALA A 16 -8.89 -2.54 0.30
CA ALA A 16 -7.63 -1.84 0.13
C ALA A 16 -7.30 -1.59 -1.35
N ILE A 17 -7.41 -2.61 -2.21
CA ILE A 17 -7.16 -2.48 -3.66
C ILE A 17 -8.13 -1.46 -4.28
N GLU A 18 -9.42 -1.51 -3.94
CA GLU A 18 -10.41 -0.57 -4.45
C GLU A 18 -10.08 0.87 -4.04
N ASN A 19 -9.69 1.09 -2.78
CA ASN A 19 -9.31 2.41 -2.29
C ASN A 19 -8.06 2.93 -2.99
N LEU A 20 -7.01 2.13 -3.11
CA LEU A 20 -5.78 2.53 -3.83
C LEU A 20 -6.07 2.92 -5.28
N ASN A 21 -6.97 2.20 -5.94
CA ASN A 21 -7.36 2.51 -7.32
C ASN A 21 -8.21 3.78 -7.41
N LYS A 22 -9.14 4.01 -6.45
CA LYS A 22 -9.93 5.25 -6.37
C LYS A 22 -9.07 6.49 -6.15
N HIS A 23 -7.97 6.35 -5.42
CA HIS A 23 -7.00 7.44 -5.20
C HIS A 23 -6.03 7.63 -6.39
N GLY A 24 -6.09 6.80 -7.43
CA GLY A 24 -5.16 6.87 -8.56
C GLY A 24 -3.75 6.38 -8.25
N TRP A 25 -3.53 5.75 -7.10
CA TRP A 25 -2.20 5.26 -6.70
C TRP A 25 -1.84 3.93 -7.36
N ILE A 26 -2.84 3.18 -7.78
CA ILE A 26 -2.69 2.01 -8.65
C ILE A 26 -3.68 2.11 -9.81
N GLU A 27 -3.40 1.39 -10.89
CA GLU A 27 -4.25 1.31 -12.07
C GLU A 27 -4.36 -0.14 -12.57
N VAL A 28 -5.46 -0.46 -13.25
CA VAL A 28 -5.65 -1.76 -13.90
C VAL A 28 -4.88 -1.78 -15.22
N VAL A 29 -3.96 -2.73 -15.38
CA VAL A 29 -3.14 -2.89 -16.58
C VAL A 29 -3.53 -4.10 -17.42
N GLY A 30 -4.49 -4.90 -16.97
CA GLY A 30 -4.98 -6.04 -17.73
C GLY A 30 -5.86 -6.98 -16.93
N ASN A 31 -6.26 -8.07 -17.59
CA ASN A 31 -7.07 -9.13 -17.00
C ASN A 31 -6.49 -10.51 -17.34
N SER A 32 -6.53 -11.43 -16.37
CA SER A 32 -6.23 -12.85 -16.54
C SER A 32 -7.46 -13.64 -16.10
N GLY A 33 -8.34 -13.93 -17.06
CA GLY A 33 -9.68 -14.46 -16.78
C GLY A 33 -10.48 -13.50 -15.91
N ARG A 34 -10.93 -13.95 -14.73
CA ARG A 34 -11.65 -13.12 -13.74
C ARG A 34 -10.73 -12.24 -12.87
N ARG A 35 -9.41 -12.38 -12.98
CA ARG A 35 -8.45 -11.62 -12.16
C ARG A 35 -8.06 -10.33 -12.86
N LYS A 36 -8.25 -9.19 -12.18
CA LYS A 36 -7.68 -7.90 -12.59
C LYS A 36 -6.20 -7.85 -12.18
N VAL A 37 -5.35 -7.37 -13.07
CA VAL A 37 -3.93 -7.13 -12.81
C VAL A 37 -3.74 -5.64 -12.59
N TYR A 38 -3.13 -5.26 -11.47
CA TYR A 38 -2.89 -3.88 -11.10
C TYR A 38 -1.39 -3.54 -11.15
N LYS A 39 -1.10 -2.27 -11.42
CA LYS A 39 0.26 -1.71 -11.36
C LYS A 39 0.22 -0.41 -10.55
N ILE A 40 1.29 -0.13 -9.81
CA ILE A 40 1.45 1.15 -9.12
C ILE A 40 1.70 2.28 -10.13
N THR A 41 1.07 3.43 -9.92
CA THR A 41 1.28 4.62 -10.75
C THR A 41 2.52 5.39 -10.29
N ALA A 42 2.95 6.38 -11.08
CA ALA A 42 4.03 7.29 -10.66
C ALA A 42 3.64 8.06 -9.39
N GLU A 43 2.40 8.54 -9.32
CA GLU A 43 1.85 9.21 -8.13
C GLU A 43 1.83 8.27 -6.92
N GLY A 44 1.29 7.06 -7.07
CA GLY A 44 1.26 6.08 -5.98
C GLY A 44 2.66 5.72 -5.47
N SER A 45 3.67 5.69 -6.35
CA SER A 45 5.07 5.47 -5.97
C SER A 45 5.63 6.62 -5.13
N THR A 46 5.28 7.87 -5.46
CA THR A 46 5.64 9.05 -4.66
C THR A 46 4.97 9.03 -3.29
N VAL A 47 3.67 8.76 -3.24
CA VAL A 47 2.91 8.67 -1.97
C VAL A 47 3.46 7.57 -1.08
N LEU A 48 3.78 6.39 -1.64
CA LEU A 48 4.37 5.29 -0.89
C LEU A 48 5.70 5.67 -0.23
N LYS A 49 6.56 6.42 -0.93
CA LYS A 49 7.83 6.91 -0.39
C LYS A 49 7.61 7.90 0.76
N LEU A 50 6.68 8.84 0.59
CA LEU A 50 6.33 9.81 1.63
C LEU A 50 5.79 9.12 2.88
N GLU A 51 4.91 8.12 2.71
CA GLU A 51 4.33 7.38 3.83
C GLU A 51 5.39 6.55 4.56
N GLN A 52 6.32 5.93 3.82
CA GLN A 52 7.46 5.25 4.42
C GLN A 52 8.30 6.21 5.26
N GLN A 53 8.61 7.40 4.74
CA GLN A 53 9.36 8.42 5.48
C GLN A 53 8.61 8.87 6.73
N ARG A 54 7.28 9.05 6.65
CA ARG A 54 6.44 9.40 7.80
C ARG A 54 6.50 8.34 8.90
N LEU A 55 6.40 7.05 8.52
CA LEU A 55 6.47 5.94 9.48
C LEU A 55 7.86 5.83 10.13
N LEU A 56 8.94 5.98 9.34
CA LEU A 56 10.31 6.01 9.88
C LEU A 56 10.53 7.19 10.83
N HIS A 57 10.00 8.36 10.49
CA HIS A 57 10.05 9.51 11.38
C HIS A 57 9.35 9.23 12.71
N ILE A 58 8.15 8.64 12.68
CA ILE A 58 7.44 8.26 13.91
C ILE A 58 8.27 7.28 14.75
N LEU A 59 8.89 6.27 14.14
CA LEU A 59 9.77 5.34 14.86
C LEU A 59 10.95 6.06 15.52
N SER A 60 11.59 7.01 14.81
CA SER A 60 12.70 7.81 15.37
C SER A 60 12.32 8.62 16.60
N LEU A 61 11.05 9.03 16.73
CA LEU A 61 10.55 9.74 17.91
C LEU A 61 10.46 8.83 19.15
N TYR A 62 10.24 7.53 18.96
CA TYR A 62 10.23 6.54 20.05
C TYR A 62 11.64 6.11 20.46
N GLU A 63 12.57 6.04 19.50
CA GLU A 63 13.95 5.64 19.77
C GLU A 63 14.76 6.75 20.49
N GLY A 64 14.39 8.01 20.33
CA GLY A 64 15.04 9.16 20.99
C GLY A 64 14.50 9.51 22.38
N SER A 65 13.62 8.69 22.96
CA SER A 65 12.97 8.92 24.26
C SER A 65 13.57 8.14 25.44
N GLU A 66 14.85 7.76 25.36
CA GLU A 66 15.67 7.34 26.52
C GLU A 66 16.38 8.52 27.21
#